data_AF-A0A6P2CZR7-F1
#
_entry.id   AF-A0A6P2CZR7-F1
#
_cell.length_a   1.000
_cell.length_b   1.000
_cell.length_c   1.000
_cell.angle_alpha   90.00
_cell.angle_beta   90.00
_cell.angle_gamma   90.00
#
_symmetry.space_group_name_H-M   'P 1'
#
loop_
_entity.id
_entity.type
_entity.pdbx_description
1 polymer ?
#
loop_
_entity_poly.entity_id
_entity_poly.type
_entity_poly.pdbx_seq_one_letter_code
_entity_poly.pdbx_strand_id
1 'polypeptide(L)'
;MTLYIAPVVEGHTEQGCVEGLLYRIWTELLCRPERLQVIEPFRTHRDSLTHPNGEVLSDTVQKAYLKLRAKTRKDPNAIALLLILLDAEKDCPAALAPRLVSTAKQALPTDAPIACVLAKQMFENWIVAGASALGGVNELPDTLPHRPAPEDCNGAGWLDGQLRIKNKGRKYKKTVDAELFVRSMALQECRDCAPSFDKLCRELEARLPPAPSLPPLADAPTE
;
A
#
# COMPACT_ATOMS: atom_id res chain seq x y z
N MET A 1 13.00 -17.46 -3.38
CA MET A 1 11.63 -17.16 -2.93
C MET A 1 11.24 -15.83 -3.54
N THR A 2 10.02 -15.74 -4.07
CA THR A 2 9.50 -14.52 -4.70
C THR A 2 8.15 -14.20 -4.08
N LEU A 3 7.93 -12.96 -3.63
CA LEU A 3 6.61 -12.49 -3.23
C LEU A 3 5.89 -11.95 -4.47
N TYR A 4 4.77 -12.55 -4.82
CA TYR A 4 3.87 -12.08 -5.88
C TYR A 4 2.68 -11.37 -5.26
N ILE A 5 2.43 -10.13 -5.67
CA ILE A 5 1.28 -9.35 -5.20
C ILE A 5 0.34 -9.07 -6.37
N ALA A 6 -0.96 -9.33 -6.21
CA ALA A 6 -2.01 -8.87 -7.12
C ALA A 6 -2.83 -7.78 -6.43
N PRO A 7 -2.56 -6.49 -6.71
CA PRO A 7 -3.32 -5.38 -6.15
C PRO A 7 -4.71 -5.28 -6.79
N VAL A 8 -5.72 -5.00 -5.97
CA VAL A 8 -7.05 -4.54 -6.34
C VAL A 8 -7.19 -3.12 -5.78
N VAL A 9 -7.39 -2.14 -6.66
CA VAL A 9 -7.34 -0.71 -6.33
C VAL A 9 -8.53 0.04 -6.92
N GLU A 10 -8.79 1.26 -6.45
CA GLU A 10 -9.95 2.04 -6.89
C GLU A 10 -9.68 3.13 -7.92
N GLY A 11 -8.59 3.88 -7.73
CA GLY A 11 -8.30 5.09 -8.48
C GLY A 11 -7.12 4.95 -9.42
N HIS A 12 -6.90 6.02 -10.18
CA HIS A 12 -5.75 6.10 -11.08
C HIS A 12 -4.46 6.41 -10.32
N THR A 13 -4.55 7.08 -9.16
CA THR A 13 -3.41 7.36 -8.28
C THR A 13 -2.79 6.05 -7.81
N GLU A 14 -3.59 5.16 -7.23
CA GLU A 14 -3.15 3.88 -6.69
C GLU A 14 -2.65 2.98 -7.81
N GLN A 15 -3.34 2.93 -8.95
CA GLN A 15 -2.89 2.13 -10.09
C GLN A 15 -1.48 2.53 -10.55
N GLY A 16 -1.18 3.82 -10.67
CA GLY A 16 0.15 4.29 -11.08
C GLY A 16 1.22 4.18 -9.99
N CYS A 17 0.81 4.21 -8.72
CA CYS A 17 1.75 4.30 -7.59
C CYS A 17 2.02 2.97 -6.88
N VAL A 18 1.06 2.05 -6.83
CA VAL A 18 1.11 0.88 -5.92
C VAL A 18 2.31 -0.02 -6.17
N GLU A 19 2.67 -0.24 -7.43
CA GLU A 19 3.85 -1.05 -7.75
C GLU A 19 5.13 -0.40 -7.20
N GLY A 20 5.38 0.87 -7.54
CA GLY A 20 6.53 1.61 -7.06
C GLY A 20 6.57 1.70 -5.53
N LEU A 21 5.43 1.97 -4.90
CA LEU A 21 5.33 2.04 -3.44
C LEU A 21 5.69 0.70 -2.79
N LEU A 22 5.12 -0.41 -3.27
CA LEU A 22 5.37 -1.73 -2.72
C LEU A 22 6.84 -2.15 -2.89
N TYR A 23 7.46 -1.85 -4.03
CA TYR A 23 8.89 -2.07 -4.21
C TYR A 23 9.72 -1.28 -3.20
N ARG A 24 9.45 0.02 -3.07
CA ARG A 24 10.15 0.89 -2.11
C ARG A 24 10.02 0.37 -0.68
N ILE A 25 8.80 0.04 -0.23
CA ILE A 25 8.59 -0.55 1.10
C ILE A 25 9.41 -1.83 1.24
N TRP A 26 9.34 -2.72 0.26
CA TRP A 26 10.01 -4.02 0.30
C TRP A 26 11.54 -3.90 0.38
N THR A 27 12.14 -3.02 -0.43
CA THR A 27 13.60 -2.91 -0.55
C THR A 27 14.22 -1.91 0.42
N GLU A 28 13.58 -0.77 0.65
CA GLU A 28 14.15 0.33 1.45
C GLU A 28 13.72 0.25 2.91
N LEU A 29 12.44 -0.02 3.17
CA LEU A 29 11.89 0.01 4.53
C LEU A 29 12.05 -1.35 5.24
N LEU A 30 11.72 -2.43 4.53
CA LEU A 30 11.78 -3.79 5.06
C LEU A 30 13.11 -4.49 4.74
N CYS A 31 13.98 -3.86 3.95
CA CYS A 31 15.31 -4.35 3.59
C CYS A 31 15.32 -5.82 3.11
N ARG A 32 14.31 -6.22 2.32
CA ARG A 32 14.14 -7.62 1.92
C ARG A 32 15.03 -7.97 0.73
N PRO A 33 15.84 -9.04 0.84
CA PRO A 33 16.66 -9.51 -0.28
C PRO A 33 15.86 -10.31 -1.31
N GLU A 34 14.68 -10.82 -0.94
CA GLU A 34 13.86 -11.61 -1.85
C GLU A 34 13.21 -10.76 -2.94
N ARG A 35 12.94 -11.38 -4.09
CA ARG A 35 12.31 -10.68 -5.20
C ARG A 35 10.85 -10.38 -4.87
N LEU A 36 10.45 -9.13 -5.08
CA LEU A 36 9.04 -8.74 -5.19
C LEU A 36 8.63 -8.75 -6.66
N GLN A 37 7.42 -9.23 -6.95
CA GLN A 37 6.78 -9.10 -8.26
C GLN A 37 5.34 -8.64 -8.08
N VAL A 38 5.09 -7.37 -8.41
CA VAL A 38 3.73 -6.82 -8.43
C VAL A 38 3.12 -7.11 -9.79
N ILE A 39 1.93 -7.70 -9.79
CA ILE A 39 1.11 -7.92 -10.99
C ILE A 39 0.34 -6.64 -11.27
N GLU A 40 0.17 -6.30 -12.55
CA GLU A 40 -0.66 -5.18 -12.99
C GLU A 40 -1.95 -5.04 -12.14
N PRO A 41 -2.16 -3.88 -11.49
CA PRO A 41 -3.29 -3.66 -10.59
C PRO A 41 -4.64 -3.84 -11.28
N PHE A 42 -5.58 -4.44 -10.55
CA PHE A 42 -6.97 -4.55 -10.96
C PHE A 42 -7.73 -3.33 -10.45
N ARG A 43 -7.94 -2.36 -11.34
CA ARG A 43 -8.64 -1.12 -11.00
C ARG A 43 -10.14 -1.21 -11.27
N THR A 44 -10.94 -0.95 -10.25
CA THR A 44 -12.40 -0.83 -10.36
C THR A 44 -12.89 0.29 -9.46
N HIS A 45 -13.89 1.08 -9.87
CA HIS A 45 -14.40 2.20 -9.08
C HIS A 45 -14.77 1.79 -7.64
N ARG A 46 -14.39 2.64 -6.68
CA ARG A 46 -14.63 2.46 -5.24
C ARG A 46 -16.07 2.06 -4.90
N ASP A 47 -17.04 2.81 -5.41
CA ASP A 47 -18.46 2.59 -5.10
C ASP A 47 -18.94 1.20 -5.54
N SER A 48 -18.34 0.66 -6.61
CA SER A 48 -18.63 -0.70 -7.07
C SER A 48 -17.96 -1.75 -6.19
N LEU A 49 -16.69 -1.55 -5.82
CA LEU A 49 -15.94 -2.47 -4.95
C LEU A 49 -16.50 -2.52 -3.52
N THR A 50 -17.01 -1.39 -3.02
CA THR A 50 -17.58 -1.28 -1.68
C THR A 50 -19.10 -1.49 -1.66
N HIS A 51 -19.73 -1.77 -2.80
CA HIS A 51 -21.17 -1.98 -2.84
C HIS A 51 -21.61 -3.13 -1.91
N PRO A 52 -22.71 -3.01 -1.14
CA PRO A 52 -23.14 -4.02 -0.19
C PRO A 52 -23.40 -5.42 -0.76
N ASN A 53 -23.80 -5.53 -2.04
CA ASN A 53 -24.02 -6.84 -2.68
C ASN A 53 -22.70 -7.60 -2.94
N GLY A 54 -21.55 -6.92 -2.96
CA GLY A 54 -20.24 -7.54 -3.10
C GLY A 54 -19.94 -8.18 -4.45
N GLU A 55 -20.82 -8.06 -5.45
CA GLU A 55 -20.70 -8.78 -6.75
C GLU A 55 -19.45 -8.34 -7.51
N VAL A 56 -19.25 -7.03 -7.65
CA VAL A 56 -18.11 -6.47 -8.38
C VAL A 56 -16.79 -6.77 -7.67
N LEU A 57 -16.76 -6.70 -6.34
CA LEU A 57 -15.59 -7.10 -5.57
C LEU A 57 -15.27 -8.58 -5.79
N SER A 58 -16.27 -9.44 -5.68
CA SER A 58 -16.13 -10.90 -5.85
C SER A 58 -15.54 -11.26 -7.21
N ASP A 59 -16.10 -10.70 -8.29
CA ASP A 59 -15.59 -10.89 -9.65
C ASP A 59 -14.15 -10.35 -9.81
N THR A 60 -13.87 -9.16 -9.26
CA THR A 60 -12.54 -8.55 -9.36
C THR A 60 -11.48 -9.38 -8.63
N VAL A 61 -11.77 -9.84 -7.40
CA VAL A 61 -10.80 -10.66 -6.64
C VAL A 61 -10.61 -12.04 -7.26
N GLN A 62 -11.64 -12.64 -7.86
CA GLN A 62 -11.50 -13.90 -8.59
C GLN A 62 -10.57 -13.75 -9.79
N LYS A 63 -10.75 -12.70 -10.60
CA LYS A 63 -9.86 -12.38 -11.73
C LYS A 63 -8.42 -12.14 -11.26
N ALA A 64 -8.24 -11.36 -10.20
CA ALA A 64 -6.93 -11.11 -9.60
C ALA A 64 -6.26 -12.39 -9.10
N TYR A 65 -7.01 -13.23 -8.41
CA TYR A 65 -6.53 -14.52 -7.90
C TYR A 65 -6.12 -15.47 -9.04
N LEU A 66 -6.93 -15.60 -10.10
CA LEU A 66 -6.59 -16.46 -11.25
C LEU A 66 -5.29 -16.00 -11.92
N LYS A 67 -5.10 -14.68 -12.09
CA LYS A 67 -3.86 -14.13 -12.66
C LYS A 67 -2.66 -14.36 -11.73
N LEU A 68 -2.85 -14.20 -10.42
CA LEU A 68 -1.84 -14.48 -9.40
C LEU A 68 -1.41 -15.95 -9.41
N ARG A 69 -2.36 -16.89 -9.47
CA ARG A 69 -2.08 -18.33 -9.59
C ARG A 69 -1.35 -18.66 -10.89
N ALA A 70 -1.74 -18.05 -12.01
CA ALA A 70 -1.09 -18.26 -13.30
C ALA A 70 0.40 -17.83 -13.29
N LYS A 71 0.73 -16.77 -12.54
CA LYS A 71 2.11 -16.27 -12.38
C LYS A 71 2.94 -17.13 -11.42
N THR A 72 2.33 -17.63 -10.36
CA THR A 72 3.03 -18.39 -9.29
C THR A 72 3.19 -19.87 -9.61
N ARG A 73 2.38 -20.47 -10.50
CA ARG A 73 2.37 -21.92 -10.78
C ARG A 73 3.73 -22.55 -11.13
N LYS A 74 4.68 -21.77 -11.64
CA LYS A 74 6.02 -22.26 -12.07
C LYS A 74 7.12 -21.96 -11.05
N ASP A 75 6.81 -21.24 -9.98
CA ASP A 75 7.74 -20.93 -8.90
C ASP A 75 7.29 -21.71 -7.65
N PRO A 76 7.90 -22.88 -7.37
CA PRO A 76 7.51 -23.72 -6.23
C PRO A 76 7.75 -23.05 -4.88
N ASN A 77 8.55 -21.98 -4.84
CA ASN A 77 8.83 -21.19 -3.64
C ASN A 77 8.14 -19.81 -3.69
N ALA A 78 7.10 -19.65 -4.52
CA ALA A 78 6.35 -18.42 -4.58
C ALA A 78 5.50 -18.23 -3.32
N ILE A 79 5.57 -17.03 -2.75
CA ILE A 79 4.56 -16.53 -1.83
C ILE A 79 3.60 -15.66 -2.63
N ALA A 80 2.30 -15.85 -2.43
CA ALA A 80 1.27 -15.11 -3.14
C ALA A 80 0.51 -14.21 -2.16
N LEU A 81 0.10 -13.03 -2.62
CA LEU A 81 -0.77 -12.11 -1.89
C LEU A 81 -1.73 -11.42 -2.86
N LEU A 82 -3.03 -11.54 -2.61
CA LEU A 82 -4.04 -10.65 -3.16
C LEU A 82 -4.20 -9.47 -2.19
N LEU A 83 -3.90 -8.26 -2.64
CA LEU A 83 -3.95 -7.06 -1.83
C LEU A 83 -5.12 -6.19 -2.29
N ILE A 84 -6.15 -6.05 -1.45
CA ILE A 84 -7.15 -4.99 -1.62
C ILE A 84 -6.57 -3.73 -0.99
N LEU A 85 -6.39 -2.67 -1.78
CA LEU A 85 -5.91 -1.37 -1.34
C LEU A 85 -6.85 -0.27 -1.85
N LEU A 86 -7.63 0.32 -0.95
CA LEU A 86 -8.66 1.32 -1.27
C LEU A 86 -8.58 2.53 -0.34
N ASP A 87 -9.27 3.60 -0.72
CA ASP A 87 -9.45 4.76 0.14
C ASP A 87 -10.71 4.56 0.99
N ALA A 88 -10.57 4.70 2.31
CA ALA A 88 -11.74 4.65 3.17
C ALA A 88 -12.57 5.93 3.09
N GLU A 89 -11.97 7.07 2.72
CA GLU A 89 -12.60 8.40 2.63
C GLU A 89 -13.36 8.79 3.92
N LYS A 90 -14.67 8.52 3.95
CA LYS A 90 -15.57 8.81 5.07
C LYS A 90 -16.02 7.54 5.80
N ASP A 91 -15.75 6.36 5.25
CA ASP A 91 -16.09 5.09 5.88
C ASP A 91 -15.12 4.75 6.99
N CYS A 92 -15.60 4.11 8.05
CA CYS A 92 -14.74 3.62 9.12
C CYS A 92 -13.94 2.39 8.63
N PRO A 93 -12.59 2.45 8.56
CA PRO A 93 -11.78 1.32 8.07
C PRO A 93 -11.99 0.04 8.87
N ALA A 94 -12.24 0.16 10.18
CA ALA A 94 -12.47 -0.97 11.07
C ALA A 94 -13.79 -1.70 10.80
N ALA A 95 -14.77 -1.05 10.16
CA ALA A 95 -16.01 -1.66 9.72
C ALA A 95 -15.94 -2.12 8.25
N LEU A 96 -15.34 -1.28 7.39
CA LEU A 96 -15.28 -1.55 5.95
C LEU A 96 -14.33 -2.71 5.62
N ALA A 97 -13.11 -2.74 6.19
CA ALA A 97 -12.13 -3.76 5.83
C ALA A 97 -12.60 -5.19 6.15
N PRO A 98 -13.16 -5.50 7.36
CA PRO A 98 -13.67 -6.84 7.65
C PRO A 98 -14.78 -7.28 6.68
N ARG A 99 -15.68 -6.36 6.28
CA ARG A 99 -16.72 -6.65 5.30
C ARG A 99 -16.13 -7.03 3.95
N LEU A 100 -15.19 -6.23 3.42
CA LEU A 100 -14.54 -6.51 2.14
C LEU A 100 -13.77 -7.83 2.16
N VAL A 101 -13.07 -8.12 3.26
CA VAL A 101 -12.39 -9.42 3.44
C VAL A 101 -13.38 -10.56 3.48
N SER A 102 -14.51 -10.42 4.18
CA SER A 102 -15.55 -11.45 4.23
C SER A 102 -16.12 -11.74 2.84
N THR A 103 -16.49 -10.71 2.09
CA THR A 103 -16.97 -10.84 0.71
C THR A 103 -15.93 -11.51 -0.18
N ALA A 104 -14.68 -11.05 -0.13
CA ALA A 104 -13.62 -11.64 -0.95
C ALA A 104 -13.33 -13.10 -0.57
N LYS A 105 -13.34 -13.46 0.71
CA LYS A 105 -13.16 -14.84 1.17
C LYS A 105 -14.30 -15.77 0.72
N GLN A 106 -15.53 -15.27 0.60
CA GLN A 106 -16.65 -16.04 0.06
C GLN A 106 -16.49 -16.34 -1.44
N ALA A 107 -15.79 -15.46 -2.17
CA ALA A 107 -15.56 -15.59 -3.60
C ALA A 107 -14.32 -16.41 -3.97
N LEU A 108 -13.45 -16.71 -3.01
CA LEU A 108 -12.13 -17.32 -3.23
C LEU A 108 -12.00 -18.68 -2.53
N PRO A 109 -11.01 -19.52 -2.92
CA PRO A 109 -10.66 -20.71 -2.16
C PRO A 109 -10.31 -20.38 -0.70
N THR A 110 -10.56 -21.33 0.21
CA THR A 110 -10.42 -21.14 1.67
C THR A 110 -9.03 -20.69 2.11
N ASP A 111 -8.00 -21.09 1.38
CA ASP A 111 -6.58 -20.80 1.64
C ASP A 111 -6.03 -19.62 0.83
N ALA A 112 -6.89 -18.88 0.11
CA ALA A 112 -6.45 -17.75 -0.71
C ALA A 112 -5.76 -16.67 0.16
N PRO A 113 -4.50 -16.31 -0.13
CA PRO A 113 -3.76 -15.37 0.69
C PRO A 113 -4.19 -13.95 0.36
N ILE A 114 -5.10 -13.40 1.16
CA ILE A 114 -5.67 -12.07 0.97
C ILE A 114 -5.34 -11.14 2.15
N ALA A 115 -5.06 -9.87 1.83
CA ALA A 115 -5.00 -8.77 2.78
C ALA A 115 -5.88 -7.62 2.28
N CYS A 116 -6.47 -6.87 3.22
CA CYS A 116 -7.25 -5.67 2.93
C CYS A 116 -6.72 -4.50 3.74
N VAL A 117 -6.17 -3.53 3.04
CA VAL A 117 -5.63 -2.30 3.59
C VAL A 117 -6.47 -1.15 3.04
N LEU A 118 -6.89 -0.26 3.94
CA LEU A 118 -7.63 0.92 3.55
C LEU A 118 -6.84 2.14 4.01
N ALA A 119 -6.45 3.01 3.09
CA ALA A 119 -5.94 4.33 3.46
C ALA A 119 -7.06 5.05 4.23
N LYS A 120 -6.77 5.52 5.46
CA LYS A 120 -7.82 6.03 6.38
C LYS A 120 -8.70 7.11 5.76
N GLN A 121 -8.10 8.01 4.98
CA GLN A 121 -8.81 9.02 4.23
C GLN A 121 -8.56 8.83 2.74
N MET A 122 -7.34 9.08 2.27
CA MET A 122 -6.95 8.86 0.88
C MET A 122 -5.51 8.36 0.77
N PHE A 123 -5.14 7.75 -0.35
CA PHE A 123 -3.77 7.35 -0.64
C PHE A 123 -2.80 8.53 -0.55
N GLU A 124 -3.20 9.71 -0.99
CA GLU A 124 -2.37 10.93 -0.88
C GLU A 124 -2.02 11.30 0.57
N ASN A 125 -2.79 10.85 1.57
CA ASN A 125 -2.44 11.08 2.96
C ASN A 125 -1.16 10.35 3.38
N TRP A 126 -0.82 9.22 2.74
CA TRP A 126 0.47 8.55 2.94
C TRP A 126 1.63 9.39 2.39
N ILE A 127 1.42 10.05 1.25
CA ILE A 127 2.38 10.99 0.68
C ILE A 127 2.61 12.17 1.65
N VAL A 128 1.53 12.70 2.23
CA VAL A 128 1.62 13.77 3.24
C VAL A 128 2.34 13.30 4.50
N ALA A 129 2.13 12.05 4.92
CA ALA A 129 2.80 11.48 6.09
C ALA A 129 4.32 11.35 5.92
N GLY A 130 4.81 11.12 4.69
CA GLY A 130 6.24 11.08 4.37
C GLY A 130 6.78 12.35 3.74
N ALA A 131 6.15 13.51 4.00
CA ALA A 131 6.41 14.74 3.26
C ALA A 131 7.75 15.41 3.58
N SER A 132 8.45 15.04 4.67
CA SER A 132 9.73 15.69 5.03
C SER A 132 10.79 15.60 3.92
N ALA A 133 10.76 14.52 3.13
CA ALA A 133 11.67 14.29 2.01
C ALA A 133 11.21 14.91 0.68
N LEU A 134 10.04 15.56 0.63
CA LEU A 134 9.47 16.09 -0.62
C LEU A 134 9.85 17.54 -0.90
N GLY A 135 10.66 18.16 -0.04
CA GLY A 135 11.15 19.53 -0.24
C GLY A 135 11.82 19.71 -1.61
N GLY A 136 11.32 20.66 -2.41
CA GLY A 136 11.85 20.94 -3.75
C GLY A 136 11.47 19.93 -4.84
N VAL A 137 10.81 18.82 -4.50
CA VAL A 137 10.39 17.79 -5.46
C VAL A 137 9.21 18.31 -6.29
N ASN A 138 9.32 18.24 -7.62
CA ASN A 138 8.22 18.53 -8.55
C ASN A 138 7.50 19.86 -8.23
N GLU A 139 8.28 20.93 -8.06
CA GLU A 139 7.84 22.30 -7.77
C GLU A 139 7.25 22.52 -6.35
N LEU A 140 7.35 21.55 -5.45
CA LEU A 140 7.04 21.78 -4.03
C LEU A 140 8.02 22.82 -3.41
N PRO A 141 7.58 23.56 -2.39
CA PRO A 141 8.47 24.37 -1.55
C PRO A 141 9.68 23.57 -1.05
N ASP A 142 10.82 24.23 -0.85
CA ASP A 142 12.04 23.55 -0.38
C ASP A 142 11.90 23.03 1.06
N THR A 143 10.97 23.60 1.81
CA THR A 143 10.58 23.14 3.14
C THR A 143 9.08 23.01 3.20
N LEU A 144 8.61 21.85 3.65
CA LEU A 144 7.19 21.56 3.81
C LEU A 144 6.83 21.55 5.31
N PRO A 145 5.65 22.07 5.68
CA PRO A 145 5.24 22.07 7.08
C PRO A 145 4.94 20.64 7.54
N HIS A 146 5.44 20.28 8.74
CA HIS A 146 5.09 19.02 9.38
C HIS A 146 3.57 18.93 9.64
N ARG A 147 3.01 17.73 9.45
CA ARG A 147 1.57 17.46 9.63
C ARG A 147 1.37 16.37 10.71
N PRO A 148 1.01 16.73 11.96
CA PRO A 148 0.96 15.77 13.08
C PRO A 148 -0.17 14.73 13.01
N ALA A 149 -1.14 14.91 12.11
CA ALA A 149 -2.20 13.96 11.83
C ALA A 149 -2.43 13.92 10.31
N PRO A 150 -1.52 13.27 9.55
CA PRO A 150 -1.54 13.35 8.10
C PRO A 150 -2.80 12.67 7.53
N GLU A 151 -3.33 11.64 8.21
CA GLU A 151 -4.52 10.90 7.79
C GLU A 151 -5.87 11.56 8.12
N ASP A 152 -5.88 12.69 8.83
CA ASP A 152 -7.10 13.43 9.22
C ASP A 152 -7.34 14.67 8.35
N CYS A 153 -6.66 14.76 7.21
CA CYS A 153 -6.74 15.90 6.32
C CYS A 153 -7.08 15.53 4.88
N ASN A 154 -7.52 16.49 4.07
CA ASN A 154 -7.58 16.27 2.63
C ASN A 154 -6.15 16.27 2.05
N GLY A 155 -5.53 15.10 1.90
CA GLY A 155 -4.14 14.96 1.47
C GLY A 155 -3.88 15.59 0.09
N ALA A 156 -4.75 15.32 -0.88
CA ALA A 156 -4.65 15.93 -2.21
C ALA A 156 -4.83 17.47 -2.16
N GLY A 157 -5.76 17.95 -1.33
CA GLY A 157 -5.96 19.39 -1.11
C GLY A 157 -4.75 20.06 -0.45
N TRP A 158 -4.09 19.36 0.47
CA TRP A 158 -2.85 19.86 1.08
C TRP A 158 -1.72 19.94 0.05
N LEU A 159 -1.49 18.88 -0.74
CA LEU A 159 -0.49 18.87 -1.82
C LEU A 159 -0.74 19.98 -2.85
N ASP A 160 -2.00 20.17 -3.26
CA ASP A 160 -2.40 21.26 -4.15
C ASP A 160 -2.09 22.64 -3.55
N GLY A 161 -2.37 22.83 -2.25
CA GLY A 161 -2.02 24.04 -1.52
C GLY A 161 -0.51 24.31 -1.50
N GLN A 162 0.31 23.29 -1.26
CA GLN A 162 1.77 23.43 -1.24
C GLN A 162 2.33 23.80 -2.62
N LEU A 163 1.87 23.15 -3.70
CA LEU A 163 2.29 23.47 -5.07
C LEU A 163 1.97 24.92 -5.47
N ARG A 164 0.84 25.46 -4.97
CA ARG A 164 0.40 26.82 -5.26
C ARG A 164 1.21 27.92 -4.56
N ILE A 165 2.01 27.57 -3.56
CA ILE A 165 2.90 28.52 -2.87
C ILE A 165 3.97 29.03 -3.85
N LYS A 166 4.61 28.14 -4.61
CA LYS A 166 5.62 28.52 -5.62
C LYS A 166 4.97 28.96 -6.95
N ASN A 167 3.89 28.31 -7.37
CA ASN A 167 3.22 28.60 -8.63
C ASN A 167 1.70 28.62 -8.46
N LYS A 168 1.10 29.82 -8.35
CA LYS A 168 -0.35 29.99 -8.12
C LYS A 168 -1.25 29.28 -9.15
N GLY A 169 -0.76 29.05 -10.37
CA GLY A 169 -1.50 28.35 -11.43
C GLY A 169 -1.34 26.83 -11.40
N ARG A 170 -0.42 26.30 -10.60
CA ARG A 170 -0.15 24.87 -10.48
C ARG A 170 -1.28 24.18 -9.72
N LYS A 171 -1.77 23.06 -10.27
CA LYS A 171 -2.75 22.19 -9.62
C LYS A 171 -2.16 20.82 -9.40
N TYR A 172 -2.44 20.17 -8.27
CA TYR A 172 -2.03 18.80 -8.06
C TYR A 172 -2.63 17.87 -9.14
N LYS A 173 -1.77 17.09 -9.80
CA LYS A 173 -2.11 16.12 -10.84
C LYS A 173 -1.97 14.71 -10.26
N LYS A 174 -3.10 14.14 -9.85
CA LYS A 174 -3.20 12.86 -9.15
C LYS A 174 -2.37 11.71 -9.73
N THR A 175 -2.24 11.60 -11.06
CA THR A 175 -1.46 10.50 -11.67
C THR A 175 0.03 10.83 -11.77
N VAL A 176 0.36 12.03 -12.25
CA VAL A 176 1.76 12.39 -12.55
C VAL A 176 2.52 12.78 -11.28
N ASP A 177 1.92 13.61 -10.43
CA ASP A 177 2.59 14.13 -9.25
C ASP A 177 2.71 13.07 -8.16
N ALA A 178 1.67 12.24 -7.98
CA ALA A 178 1.67 11.18 -6.98
C ALA A 178 2.82 10.19 -7.21
N GLU A 179 3.06 9.78 -8.46
CA GLU A 179 4.17 8.86 -8.76
C GLU A 179 5.53 9.46 -8.38
N LEU A 180 5.75 10.75 -8.66
CA LEU A 180 6.99 11.44 -8.30
C LEU A 180 7.15 11.57 -6.79
N PHE A 181 6.06 11.88 -6.09
CA PHE A 181 6.07 11.99 -4.64
C PHE A 181 6.23 10.64 -3.96
N VAL A 182 5.56 9.59 -4.44
CA VAL A 182 5.73 8.21 -3.96
C VAL A 182 7.15 7.70 -4.19
N ARG A 183 7.85 8.15 -5.23
CA ARG A 183 9.28 7.82 -5.43
C ARG A 183 10.21 8.52 -4.43
N SER A 184 9.76 9.61 -3.80
CA SER A 184 10.63 10.51 -3.02
C SER A 184 10.25 10.58 -1.53
N MET A 185 9.02 10.20 -1.15
CA MET A 185 8.53 10.29 0.23
C MET A 185 9.39 9.49 1.21
N ALA A 186 9.48 9.98 2.45
CA ALA A 186 10.14 9.28 3.54
C ALA A 186 9.27 8.13 4.06
N LEU A 187 9.64 6.89 3.75
CA LEU A 187 8.82 5.71 4.08
C LEU A 187 8.74 5.45 5.59
N GLN A 188 9.84 5.65 6.32
CA GLN A 188 9.87 5.44 7.77
C GLN A 188 8.96 6.46 8.47
N GLU A 189 9.07 7.75 8.14
CA GLU A 189 8.17 8.80 8.65
C GLU A 189 6.71 8.47 8.33
N CYS A 190 6.43 8.02 7.10
CA CYS A 190 5.09 7.60 6.71
C CYS A 190 4.57 6.45 7.58
N ARG A 191 5.39 5.42 7.84
CA ARG A 191 5.02 4.31 8.74
C ARG A 191 4.76 4.78 10.17
N ASP A 192 5.57 5.68 10.68
CA ASP A 192 5.46 6.18 12.05
C ASP A 192 4.23 7.08 12.24
N CYS A 193 3.85 7.84 11.21
CA CYS A 193 2.79 8.85 11.30
C CYS A 193 1.44 8.45 10.67
N ALA A 194 1.38 7.39 9.87
CA ALA A 194 0.16 6.93 9.21
C ALA A 194 -0.17 5.47 9.59
N PRO A 195 -1.05 5.24 10.58
CA PRO A 195 -1.44 3.89 11.01
C PRO A 195 -1.97 2.99 9.89
N SER A 196 -2.65 3.54 8.87
CA SER A 196 -3.11 2.73 7.74
C SER A 196 -1.98 2.32 6.80
N PHE A 197 -0.91 3.10 6.72
CA PHE A 197 0.32 2.72 6.02
C PHE A 197 1.11 1.67 6.81
N ASP A 198 1.21 1.81 8.13
CA ASP A 198 1.84 0.77 8.97
C ASP A 198 1.11 -0.57 8.83
N LYS A 199 -0.23 -0.56 8.71
CA LYS A 199 -0.98 -1.78 8.38
C LYS A 199 -0.49 -2.43 7.07
N LEU A 200 -0.25 -1.65 6.01
CA LEU A 200 0.32 -2.19 4.77
C LEU A 200 1.68 -2.85 5.02
N CYS A 201 2.55 -2.18 5.77
CA CYS A 201 3.88 -2.69 6.10
C CYS A 201 3.78 -4.02 6.88
N ARG A 202 2.91 -4.09 7.90
CA ARG A 202 2.69 -5.31 8.69
C ARG A 202 2.13 -6.46 7.86
N GLU A 203 1.24 -6.19 6.90
CA GLU A 203 0.71 -7.22 5.99
C GLU A 203 1.80 -7.79 5.07
N LEU A 204 2.78 -6.96 4.66
CA LEU A 204 3.94 -7.43 3.90
C LEU A 204 4.92 -8.21 4.79
N GLU A 205 5.18 -7.73 6.02
CA GLU A 205 6.02 -8.40 7.01
C GLU A 205 5.45 -9.77 7.42
N ALA A 206 4.13 -9.90 7.51
CA ALA A 206 3.47 -11.17 7.81
C ALA A 206 3.64 -12.22 6.71
N ARG A 207 4.10 -11.83 5.51
CA ARG A 207 4.46 -12.76 4.41
C ARG A 207 5.91 -13.18 4.43
N LEU A 208 6.67 -12.71 5.41
CA LEU A 208 8.05 -13.12 5.59
C LEU A 208 8.07 -14.49 6.29
N PRO A 209 8.95 -15.41 5.88
CA PRO A 209 9.26 -16.54 6.74
C PRO A 209 9.73 -16.01 8.10
N PRO A 210 9.39 -16.68 9.21
CA PRO A 210 9.87 -16.29 10.52
C PRO A 210 11.39 -16.18 10.49
N ALA A 211 11.95 -15.17 11.16
CA ALA A 211 13.40 -15.04 11.29
C ALA A 211 13.96 -16.37 11.82
N PRO A 212 15.10 -16.86 11.28
CA PRO A 212 15.73 -18.04 11.86
C PRO A 212 15.99 -17.77 13.33
N SER A 213 15.45 -18.62 14.21
CA SER A 213 15.75 -18.55 15.64
C SER A 213 17.26 -18.67 15.78
N LEU A 214 17.91 -17.62 16.30
CA LEU A 214 19.32 -17.70 16.67
C LEU A 214 19.47 -18.92 17.59
N PRO A 215 20.43 -19.83 17.33
CA PRO A 215 20.74 -20.88 18.28
C PRO A 215 21.10 -20.20 19.61
N PRO A 216 20.68 -20.77 20.76
CA PRO A 216 21.09 -20.25 22.05
C PRO A 216 22.62 -20.13 22.06
N LEU A 217 23.13 -18.98 22.53
CA LEU A 217 24.57 -18.80 22.73
C LEU A 217 25.04 -20.00 23.56
N ALA A 218 25.96 -20.79 22.98
CA ALA A 218 26.60 -21.87 23.71
C ALA A 218 27.20 -21.28 24.99
N ASP A 219 26.86 -21.90 26.12
CA ASP A 219 27.41 -21.53 27.42
C ASP A 219 28.93 -21.45 27.31
N ALA A 220 29.48 -20.29 27.69
CA ALA A 220 30.91 -20.11 27.76
C ALA A 220 31.50 -21.19 28.69
N PRO A 221 32.60 -21.86 28.31
CA PRO A 221 33.22 -22.84 29.18
C PRO A 221 33.64 -22.12 30.48
N THR A 222 33.07 -22.57 31.60
CA THR A 222 33.58 -22.28 32.93
C THR A 222 34.98 -22.88 33.05
N GLU A 223 35.99 -22.02 33.06
CA GLU A 223 37.32 -22.32 33.60
C GLU A 223 37.29 -22.47 35.13
#